data_AF-A0A9D1UNZ7-F1
#
_entry.id   AF-A0A9D1UNZ7-F1
#
_cell.length_a   1.000
_cell.length_b   1.000
_cell.length_c   1.000
_cell.angle_alpha   90.00
_cell.angle_beta   90.00
_cell.angle_gamma   90.00
#
_symmetry.space_group_name_H-M   'P 1'
#
loop_
_entity.id
_entity.type
_entity.pdbx_description
1 polymer ?
#
loop_
_entity_poly.entity_id
_entity_poly.type
_entity_poly.pdbx_seq_one_letter_code
_entity_poly.pdbx_strand_id
1 'polypeptide(L)'
;MNRVLQQVIAQDGISVLQDAARLRERVIELGGNRQDAITLELMLTACPSIAPALSQGDLPQSEVNVLISSVMRTTGLSVSTVRRVLGALITASGNKLSGHAPFLLPILRKKQGELSLLGEMEDPVLRSALEQINSGADPAQPLSDLERLSQAGNAYASYQLGNYYHPQDRKNGTDLGRPYYQLAADLGYGPAYGALADYDINGKKKNLRRAAAYFEHPTALAGRDGRNWSANAANLLRYRSENLGRCRQALILSGLGLLFSFFVVSLDLLWGFFAVLLALGALGATLYSMLAAPYHSHRSTYLLLLICWLLAVAAML
;
A
#
# COMPACT_ATOMS: atom_id res chain seq x y z
N MET A 1 -27.57 -16.54 8.10
CA MET A 1 -27.07 -15.40 8.91
C MET A 1 -27.69 -14.07 8.53
N ASN A 2 -27.56 -13.56 7.29
CA ASN A 2 -28.04 -12.21 6.92
C ASN A 2 -29.56 -11.98 7.19
N ARG A 3 -30.43 -12.92 6.82
CA ARG A 3 -31.88 -12.84 7.11
C ARG A 3 -32.20 -12.81 8.62
N VAL A 4 -31.44 -13.56 9.43
CA VAL A 4 -31.61 -13.60 10.89
C VAL A 4 -31.15 -12.28 11.51
N LEU A 5 -30.01 -11.73 11.08
CA LEU A 5 -29.53 -10.43 11.52
C LEU A 5 -30.49 -9.29 11.14
N GLN A 6 -31.05 -9.33 9.93
CA GLN A 6 -32.08 -8.37 9.50
C GLN A 6 -33.33 -8.44 10.40
N GLN A 7 -33.76 -9.65 10.78
CA GLN A 7 -34.87 -9.82 11.74
C GLN A 7 -34.53 -9.30 13.13
N VAL A 8 -33.32 -9.57 13.65
CA VAL A 8 -32.88 -9.04 14.95
C VAL A 8 -32.83 -7.51 14.93
N ILE A 9 -32.21 -6.91 13.90
CA ILE A 9 -32.08 -5.45 13.79
C ILE A 9 -33.46 -4.79 13.55
N ALA A 10 -34.38 -5.45 12.85
CA ALA A 10 -35.74 -4.96 12.69
C ALA A 10 -36.57 -5.02 13.98
N GLN A 11 -36.32 -6.01 14.85
CA GLN A 11 -37.05 -6.18 16.13
C GLN A 11 -36.45 -5.35 17.27
N ASP A 12 -35.13 -5.34 17.41
CA ASP A 12 -34.42 -4.80 18.57
C ASP A 12 -33.69 -3.47 18.27
N GLY A 13 -33.69 -3.03 17.00
CA GLY A 13 -33.03 -1.82 16.53
C GLY A 13 -31.50 -1.95 16.37
N ILE A 14 -30.86 -1.00 15.67
CA ILE A 14 -29.41 -0.97 15.44
C ILE A 14 -28.61 -0.87 16.77
N SER A 15 -29.21 -0.37 17.84
CA SER A 15 -28.61 -0.31 19.18
C SER A 15 -28.21 -1.67 19.74
N VAL A 16 -28.80 -2.77 19.27
CA VAL A 16 -28.42 -4.13 19.68
C VAL A 16 -26.95 -4.45 19.36
N LEU A 17 -26.34 -3.74 18.40
CA LEU A 17 -24.92 -3.91 18.04
C LEU A 17 -23.95 -3.44 19.13
N GLN A 18 -24.41 -2.64 20.09
CA GLN A 18 -23.61 -2.18 21.22
C GLN A 18 -23.47 -3.25 22.32
N ASP A 19 -24.35 -4.26 22.32
CA ASP A 19 -24.35 -5.36 23.29
C ASP A 19 -24.13 -6.69 22.54
N ALA A 20 -22.86 -7.03 22.35
CA ALA A 20 -22.42 -8.19 21.56
C ALA A 20 -22.93 -9.52 22.11
N ALA A 21 -23.04 -9.65 23.44
CA ALA A 21 -23.51 -10.87 24.11
C ALA A 21 -25.02 -11.06 23.87
N ARG A 22 -25.80 -9.98 24.01
CA ARG A 22 -27.24 -10.00 23.74
C ARG A 22 -27.54 -10.27 22.26
N LEU A 23 -26.75 -9.69 21.34
CA LEU A 23 -26.89 -9.96 19.91
C LEU A 23 -26.64 -11.44 19.59
N ARG A 24 -25.62 -12.07 20.18
CA ARG A 24 -25.37 -13.51 20.02
C ARG A 24 -26.57 -14.35 20.42
N GLU A 25 -27.12 -14.09 21.61
CA GLU A 25 -28.27 -14.85 22.14
C GLU A 25 -29.48 -14.74 21.20
N ARG A 26 -29.81 -13.53 20.75
CA ARG A 26 -30.92 -13.29 19.81
C ARG A 26 -30.72 -13.97 18.46
N VAL A 27 -29.48 -13.97 17.94
CA VAL A 27 -29.14 -14.67 16.69
C VAL A 27 -29.32 -16.19 16.86
N ILE A 28 -28.97 -16.76 18.02
CA ILE A 28 -29.14 -18.20 18.30
C ILE A 28 -30.63 -18.55 18.48
N GLU A 29 -31.38 -17.74 19.21
CA GLU A 29 -32.84 -17.92 19.43
C GLU A 29 -33.62 -17.97 18.12
N LEU A 30 -33.24 -17.13 17.15
CA LEU A 30 -33.87 -17.07 15.83
C LEU A 30 -33.31 -18.10 14.83
N GLY A 31 -32.59 -19.12 15.31
CA GLY A 31 -32.09 -20.23 14.50
C GLY A 31 -30.87 -19.90 13.64
N GLY A 32 -30.10 -18.86 14.02
CA GLY A 32 -28.83 -18.53 13.39
C GLY A 32 -27.73 -19.55 13.69
N ASN A 33 -26.71 -19.61 12.83
CA ASN A 33 -25.55 -20.48 13.04
C ASN A 33 -24.79 -20.03 14.30
N ARG A 34 -24.62 -20.96 15.26
CA ARG A 34 -23.96 -20.70 16.55
C ARG A 34 -22.52 -20.22 16.39
N GLN A 35 -21.76 -20.77 15.45
CA GLN A 35 -20.35 -20.43 15.24
C GLN A 35 -20.19 -19.03 14.65
N ASP A 36 -21.13 -18.66 13.78
CA ASP A 36 -21.24 -17.31 13.24
C ASP A 36 -21.63 -16.29 14.31
N ALA A 37 -22.55 -16.65 15.22
CA ALA A 37 -22.96 -15.79 16.34
C ALA A 37 -21.80 -15.55 17.34
N ILE A 38 -20.98 -16.58 17.60
CA ILE A 38 -19.76 -16.44 18.42
C ILE A 38 -18.73 -15.55 17.72
N THR A 39 -18.56 -15.72 16.40
CA THR A 39 -17.64 -14.89 15.61
C THR A 39 -18.08 -13.43 15.61
N LEU A 40 -19.38 -13.18 15.49
CA LEU A 40 -20.01 -11.87 15.56
C LEU A 40 -19.75 -11.19 16.91
N GLU A 41 -19.96 -11.93 18.01
CA GLU A 41 -19.68 -11.45 19.38
C GLU A 41 -18.20 -11.08 19.54
N LEU A 42 -17.30 -11.96 19.09
CA LEU A 42 -15.85 -11.75 19.16
C LEU A 42 -15.45 -10.48 18.38
N MET A 43 -15.99 -10.28 17.18
CA MET A 43 -15.70 -9.11 16.34
C MET A 43 -16.18 -7.81 16.99
N LEU A 44 -17.41 -7.76 17.49
CA LEU A 44 -17.97 -6.56 18.12
C LEU A 44 -17.30 -6.23 19.45
N THR A 45 -16.92 -7.25 20.23
CA THR A 45 -16.21 -7.06 21.50
C THR A 45 -14.78 -6.59 21.29
N ALA A 46 -14.07 -7.18 20.32
CA ALA A 46 -12.67 -6.84 20.05
C ALA A 46 -12.51 -5.55 19.24
N CYS A 47 -13.55 -5.09 18.53
CA CYS A 47 -13.55 -3.86 17.74
C CYS A 47 -14.82 -3.04 18.02
N PRO A 48 -14.84 -2.29 19.14
CA PRO A 48 -16.01 -1.49 19.54
C PRO A 48 -16.35 -0.36 18.54
N SER A 49 -15.46 -0.05 17.60
CA SER A 49 -15.68 0.94 16.53
C SER A 49 -16.67 0.46 15.45
N ILE A 50 -16.99 -0.84 15.37
CA ILE A 50 -17.91 -1.39 14.36
C ILE A 50 -19.34 -0.89 14.57
N ALA A 51 -19.86 -0.99 15.79
CA ALA A 51 -21.23 -0.58 16.12
C ALA A 51 -21.52 0.90 15.81
N PRO A 52 -20.68 1.88 16.22
CA PRO A 52 -20.91 3.28 15.87
C PRO A 52 -20.75 3.54 14.37
N ALA A 53 -19.78 2.90 13.69
CA ALA A 53 -19.62 3.07 12.24
C ALA A 53 -20.88 2.58 11.47
N LEU A 54 -21.47 1.47 11.90
CA LEU A 54 -22.71 0.94 11.32
C LEU A 54 -23.97 1.75 11.67
N SER A 55 -23.91 2.63 12.68
CA SER A 55 -25.03 3.50 13.04
C SER A 55 -25.07 4.81 12.23
N GLN A 56 -23.99 5.14 11.52
CA GLN A 56 -23.84 6.40 10.78
C GLN A 56 -24.46 6.37 9.37
N GLY A 57 -24.92 5.20 8.90
CA GLY A 57 -25.50 5.06 7.56
C GLY A 57 -24.44 4.67 6.52
N ASP A 58 -24.20 5.54 5.55
CA ASP A 58 -23.35 5.25 4.41
C ASP A 58 -21.87 5.09 4.79
N LEU A 59 -21.35 3.87 4.70
CA LEU A 59 -19.97 3.55 5.01
C LEU A 59 -19.09 3.62 3.76
N PRO A 60 -18.04 4.45 3.73
CA PRO A 60 -17.08 4.42 2.65
C PRO A 60 -16.27 3.12 2.67
N GLN A 61 -15.92 2.60 1.49
CA GLN A 61 -15.17 1.34 1.37
C GLN A 61 -13.82 1.38 2.10
N SER A 62 -13.17 2.55 2.14
CA SER A 62 -11.93 2.76 2.89
C SER A 62 -12.12 2.51 4.40
N GLU A 63 -13.25 2.92 4.96
CA GLU A 63 -13.57 2.72 6.37
C GLU A 63 -13.91 1.25 6.65
N VAL A 64 -14.61 0.58 5.73
CA VAL A 64 -14.84 -0.87 5.81
C VAL A 64 -13.52 -1.64 5.79
N ASN A 65 -12.56 -1.25 4.95
CA ASN A 65 -11.24 -1.89 4.90
C ASN A 65 -10.41 -1.64 6.17
N VAL A 66 -10.56 -0.48 6.81
CA VAL A 66 -9.98 -0.17 8.13
C VAL A 66 -10.60 -1.05 9.21
N LEU A 67 -11.93 -1.22 9.21
CA LEU A 67 -12.62 -2.10 10.16
C LEU A 67 -12.20 -3.57 9.98
N ILE A 68 -12.11 -4.06 8.75
CA ILE A 68 -11.62 -5.42 8.45
C ILE A 68 -10.20 -5.60 8.99
N SER A 69 -9.30 -4.66 8.69
CA SER A 69 -7.91 -4.72 9.12
C SER A 69 -7.77 -4.65 10.64
N SER A 70 -8.62 -3.86 11.31
CA SER A 70 -8.66 -3.75 12.77
C SER A 70 -9.10 -5.08 13.39
N VAL A 71 -10.20 -5.66 12.90
CA VAL A 71 -10.73 -6.94 13.40
C VAL A 71 -9.71 -8.05 13.23
N MET A 72 -9.08 -8.15 12.06
CA MET A 72 -8.07 -9.19 11.84
C MET A 72 -6.90 -9.07 12.82
N ARG A 73 -6.47 -7.84 13.12
CA ARG A 73 -5.35 -7.59 14.03
C ARG A 73 -5.69 -7.93 15.48
N THR A 74 -6.92 -7.67 15.91
CA THR A 74 -7.33 -7.88 17.31
C THR A 74 -7.82 -9.30 17.59
N THR A 75 -8.42 -9.97 16.60
CA THR A 75 -9.04 -11.29 16.78
C THR A 75 -8.24 -12.45 16.18
N GLY A 76 -7.32 -12.18 15.25
CA GLY A 76 -6.60 -13.22 14.50
C GLY A 76 -7.47 -13.99 13.51
N LEU A 77 -8.72 -13.56 13.27
CA LEU A 77 -9.63 -14.18 12.31
C LEU A 77 -9.14 -14.01 10.87
N SER A 78 -9.49 -14.97 10.00
CA SER A 78 -9.17 -14.89 8.57
C SER A 78 -9.93 -13.74 7.88
N VAL A 79 -9.31 -13.14 6.87
CA VAL A 79 -9.91 -12.05 6.05
C VAL A 79 -11.29 -12.46 5.53
N SER A 80 -11.43 -13.69 5.05
CA SER A 80 -12.68 -14.25 4.50
C SER A 80 -13.78 -14.31 5.55
N THR A 81 -13.46 -14.74 6.77
CA THR A 81 -14.39 -14.79 7.89
C THR A 81 -14.84 -13.39 8.30
N VAL A 82 -13.89 -12.47 8.46
CA VAL A 82 -14.18 -11.08 8.85
C VAL A 82 -15.06 -10.40 7.81
N ARG A 83 -14.75 -10.54 6.52
CA ARG A 83 -15.53 -9.92 5.44
C ARG A 83 -16.94 -10.49 5.32
N ARG A 84 -17.09 -11.82 5.45
CA ARG A 84 -18.39 -12.48 5.41
C ARG A 84 -19.30 -12.01 6.54
N VAL A 85 -18.77 -11.98 7.77
CA VAL A 85 -19.54 -11.60 8.97
C VAL A 85 -19.80 -10.08 8.99
N LEU A 86 -18.80 -9.25 8.71
CA LEU A 86 -18.95 -7.79 8.64
C LEU A 86 -19.86 -7.38 7.47
N GLY A 87 -19.77 -8.04 6.32
CA GLY A 87 -20.65 -7.80 5.18
C GLY A 87 -22.11 -8.14 5.48
N ALA A 88 -22.37 -9.23 6.22
CA ALA A 88 -23.70 -9.57 6.70
C ALA A 88 -24.23 -8.50 7.68
N LEU A 89 -23.37 -7.97 8.56
CA LEU A 89 -23.68 -6.86 9.46
C LEU A 89 -24.01 -5.56 8.73
N ILE A 90 -23.20 -5.15 7.75
CA ILE A 90 -23.39 -3.94 6.92
C ILE A 90 -24.72 -4.05 6.15
N THR A 91 -24.97 -5.22 5.56
CA THR A 91 -26.22 -5.46 4.80
C THR A 91 -27.44 -5.48 5.71
N ALA A 92 -27.32 -6.05 6.91
CA ALA A 92 -28.42 -6.14 7.85
C ALA A 92 -28.73 -4.80 8.56
N SER A 93 -27.74 -3.92 8.69
CA SER A 93 -27.90 -2.56 9.23
C SER A 93 -28.46 -1.55 8.22
N GLY A 94 -28.61 -1.94 6.95
CA GLY A 94 -29.19 -1.08 5.90
C GLY A 94 -28.22 -0.04 5.33
N ASN A 95 -26.94 -0.12 5.70
CA ASN A 95 -25.90 0.80 5.23
C ASN A 95 -25.54 0.53 3.77
N LYS A 96 -25.39 1.60 2.98
CA LYS A 96 -24.89 1.51 1.59
C LYS A 96 -23.42 1.85 1.56
N LEU A 97 -22.65 1.14 0.74
CA LEU A 97 -21.24 1.43 0.51
C LEU A 97 -21.13 2.68 -0.38
N SER A 98 -20.81 3.83 0.21
CA SER A 98 -20.68 5.09 -0.52
C SER A 98 -19.24 5.29 -1.04
N GLY A 99 -19.10 5.98 -2.17
CA GLY A 99 -17.79 6.31 -2.74
C GLY A 99 -17.25 5.28 -3.75
N HIS A 100 -17.89 5.20 -4.92
CA HIS A 100 -17.30 4.51 -6.06
C HIS A 100 -16.64 5.54 -6.98
N ALA A 101 -15.33 5.37 -7.22
CA ALA A 101 -14.66 6.00 -8.34
C ALA A 101 -15.34 5.55 -9.66
N PRO A 102 -15.58 6.46 -10.62
CA PRO A 102 -16.47 6.26 -11.77
C PRO A 102 -16.07 5.16 -12.78
N PHE A 103 -14.99 4.41 -12.55
CA PHE A 103 -14.63 3.25 -13.37
C PHE A 103 -15.23 1.91 -12.88
N LEU A 104 -15.90 1.88 -11.71
CA LEU A 104 -16.59 0.68 -11.17
C LEU A 104 -18.08 0.58 -11.57
N LEU A 105 -18.64 1.62 -12.19
CA LEU A 105 -20.03 1.64 -12.70
C LEU A 105 -20.40 0.47 -13.65
N PRO A 106 -19.49 -0.15 -14.42
CA PRO A 106 -19.83 -1.33 -15.22
C PRO A 106 -20.02 -2.61 -14.39
N ILE A 107 -19.40 -2.70 -13.21
CA ILE A 107 -19.40 -3.93 -12.38
C ILE A 107 -20.67 -3.99 -11.52
N LEU A 108 -21.11 -2.85 -10.96
CA LEU A 108 -22.32 -2.78 -10.13
C LEU A 108 -23.63 -2.71 -10.92
N ARG A 109 -23.58 -2.53 -12.25
CA ARG A 109 -24.77 -2.59 -13.12
C ARG A 109 -25.07 -3.99 -13.67
N LYS A 110 -24.26 -5.01 -13.39
CA LYS A 110 -24.66 -6.39 -13.71
C LYS A 110 -25.66 -6.85 -12.65
N LYS A 111 -26.91 -7.02 -13.11
CA LYS A 111 -28.09 -7.66 -12.48
C LYS A 111 -27.90 -8.20 -11.06
N GLN A 112 -28.91 -7.94 -10.22
CA GLN A 112 -29.27 -8.72 -9.02
C GLN A 112 -29.27 -10.24 -9.30
N GLY A 113 -28.08 -10.82 -9.37
CA GLY A 113 -27.79 -12.24 -9.33
C GLY A 113 -27.02 -12.45 -8.04
N GLU A 114 -27.53 -13.39 -7.25
CA GLU A 114 -26.96 -13.99 -6.04
C GLU A 114 -25.55 -13.50 -5.66
N LEU A 115 -25.42 -12.94 -4.44
CA LEU A 115 -24.15 -12.88 -3.73
C LEU A 115 -23.50 -14.26 -3.88
N SER A 116 -22.46 -14.34 -4.70
CA SER A 116 -21.95 -15.61 -5.20
C SER A 116 -21.50 -16.50 -4.05
N LEU A 117 -21.94 -17.76 -4.09
CA LEU A 117 -21.60 -18.91 -3.25
C LEU A 117 -20.09 -19.22 -3.13
N LEU A 118 -19.22 -18.32 -3.58
CA LEU A 118 -17.79 -18.48 -3.56
C LEU A 118 -17.19 -18.41 -2.16
N GLY A 119 -17.89 -17.95 -1.11
CA GLY A 119 -17.31 -17.95 0.24
C GLY A 119 -16.85 -19.33 0.75
N GLU A 120 -17.52 -20.41 0.34
CA GLU A 120 -17.12 -21.79 0.67
C GLU A 120 -16.17 -22.42 -0.37
N MET A 121 -16.24 -21.94 -1.62
CA MET A 121 -15.43 -22.43 -2.75
C MET A 121 -14.19 -21.57 -3.02
N GLU A 122 -13.97 -20.48 -2.28
CA GLU A 122 -12.91 -19.48 -2.50
C GLU A 122 -11.55 -20.14 -2.36
N ASP A 123 -11.34 -20.83 -1.24
CA ASP A 123 -10.10 -21.50 -0.89
C ASP A 123 -9.76 -22.66 -1.83
N PRO A 124 -10.68 -23.58 -2.20
CA PRO A 124 -10.35 -24.65 -3.15
C PRO A 124 -10.12 -24.13 -4.57
N VAL A 125 -10.90 -23.14 -5.06
CA VAL A 125 -10.69 -22.55 -6.39
C VAL A 125 -9.37 -21.79 -6.44
N LEU A 126 -9.07 -20.99 -5.42
CA LEU A 126 -7.80 -20.29 -5.29
C LEU A 126 -6.63 -21.27 -5.27
N ARG A 127 -6.70 -22.32 -4.45
CA ARG A 127 -5.64 -23.31 -4.34
C ARG A 127 -5.42 -24.04 -5.66
N SER A 128 -6.49 -24.47 -6.33
CA SER A 128 -6.42 -25.14 -7.63
C SER A 128 -5.80 -24.23 -8.69
N ALA A 129 -6.24 -22.97 -8.76
CA ALA A 129 -5.71 -22.00 -9.70
C ALA A 129 -4.20 -21.75 -9.49
N LEU A 130 -3.76 -21.65 -8.23
CA LEU A 130 -2.34 -21.45 -7.91
C LEU A 130 -1.49 -22.69 -8.19
N GLU A 131 -2.01 -23.90 -7.93
CA GLU A 131 -1.32 -25.15 -8.28
C GLU A 131 -1.14 -25.27 -9.81
N GLN A 132 -2.16 -24.90 -10.60
CA GLN A 132 -2.08 -24.92 -12.07
C GLN A 132 -1.13 -23.86 -12.64
N ILE A 133 -1.10 -22.65 -12.06
CA ILE A 133 -0.14 -21.61 -12.47
C ILE A 133 1.30 -22.06 -12.19
N ASN A 134 1.53 -22.70 -11.04
CA ASN A 134 2.86 -23.17 -10.66
C ASN A 134 3.31 -24.42 -11.44
N SER A 135 2.38 -25.21 -11.97
CA SER A 135 2.69 -26.41 -12.76
C SER A 135 3.08 -26.11 -14.22
N GLY A 136 2.94 -24.85 -14.66
CA GLY A 136 3.27 -24.43 -16.03
C GLY A 136 2.27 -24.90 -17.09
N ALA A 137 1.06 -25.29 -16.67
CA ALA A 137 -0.05 -25.59 -17.57
C ALA A 137 -0.58 -24.31 -18.26
N ASP A 138 -1.49 -24.47 -19.23
CA ASP A 138 -2.13 -23.32 -19.91
C ASP A 138 -2.77 -22.37 -18.87
N PRO A 139 -2.30 -21.11 -18.80
CA PRO A 139 -2.73 -20.19 -17.75
C PRO A 139 -4.13 -19.62 -17.98
N ALA A 140 -4.78 -19.86 -19.14
CA ALA A 140 -6.06 -19.24 -19.47
C ALA A 140 -7.16 -19.49 -18.42
N GLN A 141 -7.33 -20.75 -18.01
CA GLN A 141 -8.34 -21.14 -17.03
C GLN A 141 -8.01 -20.65 -15.61
N PRO A 142 -6.82 -20.89 -15.04
CA PRO A 142 -6.52 -20.44 -13.67
C PRO A 142 -6.45 -18.90 -13.55
N LEU A 143 -6.06 -18.17 -14.60
CA LEU A 143 -6.14 -16.71 -14.59
C LEU A 143 -7.59 -16.22 -14.56
N SER A 144 -8.48 -16.82 -15.36
CA SER A 144 -9.92 -16.50 -15.34
C SER A 144 -10.54 -16.74 -13.95
N ASP A 145 -10.14 -17.82 -13.27
CA ASP A 145 -10.59 -18.11 -11.92
C ASP A 145 -10.05 -17.11 -10.89
N LEU A 146 -8.76 -16.73 -10.97
CA LEU A 146 -8.19 -15.68 -10.13
C LEU A 146 -8.85 -14.30 -10.39
N GLU A 147 -9.16 -13.97 -11.65
CA GLU A 147 -9.87 -12.74 -12.00
C GLU A 147 -11.26 -12.70 -11.37
N ARG A 148 -12.00 -13.82 -11.42
CA ARG A 148 -13.31 -13.94 -10.78
C ARG A 148 -13.20 -13.75 -9.26
N LEU A 149 -12.19 -14.33 -8.62
CA LEU A 149 -11.94 -14.17 -7.19
C LEU A 149 -11.52 -12.74 -6.82
N SER A 150 -10.67 -12.13 -7.63
CA SER A 150 -10.25 -10.73 -7.48
C SER A 150 -11.45 -9.78 -7.61
N GLN A 151 -12.34 -10.01 -8.58
CA GLN A 151 -13.59 -9.28 -8.74
C GLN A 151 -14.57 -9.49 -7.58
N ALA A 152 -14.55 -10.68 -6.96
CA ALA A 152 -15.28 -10.96 -5.72
C ALA A 152 -14.64 -10.31 -4.48
N GLY A 153 -13.49 -9.65 -4.64
CA GLY A 153 -12.78 -8.93 -3.59
C GLY A 153 -11.70 -9.73 -2.88
N ASN A 154 -11.29 -10.91 -3.37
CA ASN A 154 -10.20 -11.65 -2.76
C ASN A 154 -8.85 -10.93 -2.97
N ALA A 155 -8.32 -10.34 -1.89
CA ALA A 155 -7.11 -9.53 -1.93
C ALA A 155 -5.86 -10.34 -2.35
N TYR A 156 -5.82 -11.62 -1.99
CA TYR A 156 -4.70 -12.49 -2.34
C TYR A 156 -4.78 -12.94 -3.80
N ALA A 157 -5.96 -13.21 -4.34
CA ALA A 157 -6.14 -13.47 -5.77
C ALA A 157 -5.71 -12.26 -6.61
N SER A 158 -6.08 -11.03 -6.19
CA SER A 158 -5.58 -9.80 -6.81
C SER A 158 -4.05 -9.71 -6.74
N TYR A 159 -3.44 -10.03 -5.60
CA TYR A 159 -1.98 -10.05 -5.47
C TYR A 159 -1.32 -11.06 -6.42
N GLN A 160 -1.91 -12.25 -6.57
CA GLN A 160 -1.36 -13.31 -7.41
C GLN A 160 -1.51 -13.00 -8.92
N LEU A 161 -2.58 -12.32 -9.33
CA LEU A 161 -2.67 -11.75 -10.69
C LEU A 161 -1.55 -10.72 -10.92
N GLY A 162 -1.28 -9.87 -9.92
CA GLY A 162 -0.14 -8.97 -9.93
C GLY A 162 1.18 -9.73 -10.13
N ASN A 163 1.41 -10.82 -9.39
CA ASN A 163 2.63 -11.64 -9.50
C ASN A 163 2.78 -12.27 -10.89
N TYR A 164 1.68 -12.68 -11.51
CA TYR A 164 1.70 -13.26 -12.85
C TYR A 164 2.16 -12.24 -13.92
N TYR A 165 1.61 -11.03 -13.88
CA TYR A 165 1.95 -9.99 -14.86
C TYR A 165 3.27 -9.27 -14.56
N HIS A 166 3.71 -9.21 -13.30
CA HIS A 166 4.87 -8.42 -12.90
C HIS A 166 6.19 -8.74 -13.66
N PRO A 167 6.59 -10.01 -13.87
CA PRO A 167 7.77 -10.33 -14.67
C PRO A 167 7.64 -9.87 -16.13
N GLN A 168 6.43 -9.96 -16.69
CA GLN A 168 6.14 -9.56 -18.07
C GLN A 168 6.16 -8.04 -18.21
N ASP A 169 5.60 -7.32 -17.23
CA ASP A 169 5.66 -5.88 -17.12
C ASP A 169 7.10 -5.37 -17.08
N ARG A 170 7.96 -6.03 -16.29
CA ARG A 170 9.38 -5.67 -16.17
C ARG A 170 10.15 -5.90 -17.48
N LYS A 171 9.80 -6.95 -18.24
CA LYS A 171 10.44 -7.29 -19.51
C LYS A 171 9.94 -6.41 -20.67
N ASN A 172 8.65 -6.15 -20.73
CA ASN A 172 7.98 -5.51 -21.86
C ASN A 172 7.73 -4.01 -21.62
N GLY A 173 7.97 -3.51 -20.40
CA GLY A 173 7.66 -2.14 -20.00
C GLY A 173 6.15 -1.86 -19.97
N THR A 174 5.33 -2.86 -19.64
CA THR A 174 3.89 -2.68 -19.41
C THR A 174 3.61 -2.44 -17.93
N ASP A 175 2.37 -2.03 -17.61
CA ASP A 175 1.92 -1.81 -16.22
C ASP A 175 0.62 -2.59 -15.95
N LEU A 176 0.50 -3.81 -16.49
CA LEU A 176 -0.72 -4.64 -16.40
C LEU A 176 -0.95 -5.19 -14.99
N GLY A 177 0.12 -5.54 -14.27
CA GLY A 177 0.08 -6.05 -12.90
C GLY A 177 -0.10 -4.98 -11.84
N ARG A 178 0.28 -3.73 -12.13
CA ARG A 178 0.22 -2.62 -11.17
C ARG A 178 -1.19 -2.34 -10.63
N PRO A 179 -2.27 -2.30 -11.45
CA PRO A 179 -3.64 -2.18 -10.97
C PRO A 179 -4.05 -3.30 -10.01
N TYR A 180 -3.59 -4.53 -10.25
CA TYR A 180 -3.93 -5.67 -9.40
C TYR A 180 -3.26 -5.60 -8.03
N TYR A 181 -2.00 -5.15 -7.96
CA TYR A 181 -1.36 -4.87 -6.67
C TYR A 181 -2.01 -3.69 -5.95
N GLN A 182 -2.41 -2.64 -6.67
CA GLN A 182 -3.14 -1.53 -6.07
C GLN A 182 -4.45 -2.02 -5.45
N LEU A 183 -5.21 -2.82 -6.20
CA LEU A 183 -6.43 -3.44 -5.71
C LEU A 183 -6.17 -4.33 -4.48
N ALA A 184 -5.13 -5.17 -4.50
CA ALA A 184 -4.76 -5.99 -3.35
C ALA A 184 -4.41 -5.15 -2.12
N ALA A 185 -3.68 -4.05 -2.29
CA ALA A 185 -3.33 -3.12 -1.22
C ALA A 185 -4.57 -2.41 -0.67
N ASP A 186 -5.45 -1.93 -1.55
CA ASP A 186 -6.72 -1.28 -1.19
C ASP A 186 -7.62 -2.24 -0.40
N LEU A 187 -7.59 -3.53 -0.75
CA LEU A 187 -8.29 -4.62 -0.06
C LEU A 187 -7.61 -5.06 1.25
N GLY A 188 -6.47 -4.47 1.62
CA GLY A 188 -5.78 -4.68 2.89
C GLY A 188 -4.66 -5.73 2.86
N TYR A 189 -4.27 -6.24 1.69
CA TYR A 189 -3.18 -7.20 1.58
C TYR A 189 -1.82 -6.50 1.63
N GLY A 190 -1.22 -6.48 2.82
CA GLY A 190 0.02 -5.77 3.12
C GLY A 190 1.18 -5.96 2.15
N PRO A 191 1.55 -7.19 1.75
CA PRO A 191 2.66 -7.41 0.83
C PRO A 191 2.51 -6.74 -0.54
N ALA A 192 1.30 -6.35 -0.93
CA ALA A 192 1.07 -5.60 -2.16
C ALA A 192 1.76 -4.23 -2.16
N TYR A 193 1.94 -3.60 -0.99
CA TYR A 193 2.74 -2.37 -0.87
C TYR A 193 4.19 -2.61 -1.28
N GLY A 194 4.78 -3.76 -0.90
CA GLY A 194 6.13 -4.12 -1.32
C GLY A 194 6.25 -4.28 -2.84
N ALA A 195 5.24 -4.87 -3.48
CA ALA A 195 5.19 -5.01 -4.94
C ALA A 195 5.01 -3.65 -5.64
N LEU A 196 4.13 -2.77 -5.13
CA LEU A 196 3.96 -1.41 -5.65
C LEU A 196 5.24 -0.57 -5.55
N ALA A 197 6.00 -0.75 -4.46
CA ALA A 197 7.32 -0.14 -4.32
C ALA A 197 8.29 -0.62 -5.41
N ASP A 198 8.24 -1.90 -5.78
CA ASP A 198 9.08 -2.45 -6.85
C ASP A 198 8.75 -1.83 -8.22
N TYR A 199 7.47 -1.60 -8.55
CA TYR A 199 7.08 -0.84 -9.75
C TYR A 199 7.63 0.59 -9.75
N ASP A 200 7.69 1.24 -8.59
CA ASP A 200 8.22 2.59 -8.48
C ASP A 200 9.75 2.64 -8.58
N ILE A 201 10.44 1.54 -8.28
CA ILE A 201 11.90 1.43 -8.41
C ILE A 201 12.30 1.03 -9.84
N ASN A 202 11.57 0.08 -10.42
CA ASN A 202 11.95 -0.60 -11.67
C ASN A 202 11.09 -0.22 -12.88
N GLY A 203 10.00 0.53 -12.68
CA GLY A 203 9.12 0.97 -13.76
C GLY A 203 9.72 2.07 -14.63
N LYS A 204 8.99 2.45 -15.68
CA LYS A 204 9.40 3.46 -16.67
C LYS A 204 9.81 4.81 -16.06
N LYS A 205 9.10 5.24 -15.02
CA LYS A 205 9.39 6.48 -14.28
C LYS A 205 9.73 6.13 -12.83
N LYS A 206 11.03 6.17 -12.52
CA LYS A 206 11.51 5.90 -11.17
C LYS A 206 11.00 6.93 -10.19
N ASN A 207 10.30 6.47 -9.14
CA ASN A 207 9.82 7.30 -8.05
C ASN A 207 10.22 6.70 -6.70
N LEU A 208 11.50 6.85 -6.36
CA LEU A 208 12.10 6.30 -5.15
C LEU A 208 11.45 6.81 -3.85
N ARG A 209 10.92 8.05 -3.87
CA ARG A 209 10.21 8.62 -2.72
C ARG A 209 8.90 7.89 -2.46
N ARG A 210 8.11 7.62 -3.52
CA ARG A 210 6.86 6.88 -3.40
C ARG A 210 7.12 5.41 -3.05
N ALA A 211 8.16 4.80 -3.64
CA ALA A 211 8.60 3.45 -3.28
C ALA A 211 8.93 3.31 -1.80
N ALA A 212 9.68 4.28 -1.24
CA ALA A 212 10.02 4.28 0.18
C ALA A 212 8.78 4.41 1.07
N ALA A 213 7.82 5.27 0.71
CA ALA A 213 6.57 5.40 1.46
C ALA A 213 5.78 4.08 1.48
N TYR A 214 5.78 3.33 0.38
CA TYR A 214 5.18 2.00 0.35
C TYR A 214 5.92 0.99 1.22
N PHE A 215 7.26 0.98 1.22
CA PHE A 215 8.02 0.09 2.11
C PHE A 215 7.93 0.44 3.59
N GLU A 216 7.70 1.70 3.93
CA GLU A 216 7.45 2.16 5.31
C GLU A 216 6.08 1.69 5.83
N HIS A 217 5.19 1.17 4.97
CA HIS A 217 3.92 0.60 5.42
C HIS A 217 4.16 -0.63 6.31
N PRO A 218 3.56 -0.73 7.51
CA PRO A 218 3.89 -1.76 8.51
C PRO A 218 3.76 -3.21 8.03
N THR A 219 2.88 -3.44 7.06
CA THR A 219 2.59 -4.78 6.52
C THR A 219 3.24 -5.06 5.17
N ALA A 220 4.00 -4.13 4.61
CA ALA A 220 4.65 -4.28 3.30
C ALA A 220 5.61 -5.47 3.22
N LEU A 221 6.29 -5.76 4.34
CA LEU A 221 7.30 -6.81 4.45
C LEU A 221 6.81 -8.02 5.26
N ALA A 222 5.51 -8.08 5.56
CA ALA A 222 4.95 -9.14 6.39
C ALA A 222 4.82 -10.46 5.62
N GLY A 223 4.94 -11.58 6.35
CA GLY A 223 4.66 -12.92 5.82
C GLY A 223 5.70 -13.45 4.83
N ARG A 224 5.33 -14.48 4.07
CA ARG A 224 6.20 -15.09 3.05
C ARG A 224 6.36 -14.16 1.85
N ASP A 225 5.27 -13.61 1.36
CA ASP A 225 5.26 -12.76 0.17
C ASP A 225 5.98 -11.41 0.40
N GLY A 226 5.81 -10.80 1.58
CA GLY A 226 6.50 -9.55 1.91
C GLY A 226 8.01 -9.70 2.03
N ARG A 227 8.50 -10.89 2.43
CA ARG A 227 9.95 -11.17 2.50
C ARG A 227 10.64 -11.10 1.15
N ASN A 228 9.92 -11.32 0.04
CA ASN A 228 10.46 -11.19 -1.31
C ASN A 228 10.97 -9.77 -1.58
N TRP A 229 10.40 -8.76 -0.91
CA TRP A 229 10.72 -7.35 -1.11
C TRP A 229 11.69 -6.78 -0.07
N SER A 230 12.07 -7.57 0.93
CA SER A 230 12.85 -7.12 2.08
C SER A 230 14.23 -6.58 1.71
N ALA A 231 14.92 -7.21 0.75
CA ALA A 231 16.21 -6.74 0.25
C ALA A 231 16.09 -5.38 -0.45
N ASN A 232 15.07 -5.20 -1.29
CA ASN A 232 14.84 -3.94 -2.00
C ASN A 232 14.48 -2.81 -1.03
N ALA A 233 13.66 -3.11 -0.01
CA ALA A 233 13.33 -2.18 1.05
C ALA A 233 14.57 -1.77 1.86
N ALA A 234 15.35 -2.75 2.32
CA ALA A 234 16.58 -2.50 3.08
C ALA A 234 17.57 -1.65 2.27
N ASN A 235 17.78 -1.98 1.00
CA ASN A 235 18.68 -1.24 0.12
C ASN A 235 18.22 0.21 -0.08
N LEU A 236 16.93 0.42 -0.34
CA LEU A 236 16.40 1.77 -0.57
C LEU A 236 16.43 2.64 0.69
N LEU A 237 16.02 2.09 1.83
CA LEU A 237 16.01 2.80 3.10
C LEU A 237 17.44 3.07 3.60
N ARG A 238 18.35 2.10 3.42
CA ARG A 238 19.77 2.30 3.69
C ARG A 238 20.35 3.39 2.80
N TYR A 239 20.06 3.38 1.50
CA TYR A 239 20.50 4.42 0.58
C TYR A 239 20.06 5.81 1.05
N ARG A 240 18.81 5.98 1.48
CA ARG A 240 18.33 7.24 2.07
C ARG A 240 19.19 7.69 3.25
N SER A 241 19.45 6.79 4.19
CA SER A 241 20.24 7.10 5.40
C SER A 241 21.68 7.48 5.07
N GLU A 242 22.34 6.75 4.17
CA GLU A 242 23.70 7.04 3.72
C GLU A 242 23.75 8.36 2.95
N ASN A 243 22.74 8.64 2.12
CA ASN A 243 22.68 9.86 1.32
C ASN A 243 22.51 11.11 2.19
N LEU A 244 21.71 11.02 3.27
CA LEU A 244 21.61 12.07 4.28
C LEU A 244 22.94 12.26 5.04
N GLY A 245 23.66 11.19 5.33
CA GLY A 245 25.02 11.26 5.89
C GLY A 245 25.99 12.00 4.97
N ARG A 246 25.94 11.72 3.65
CA ARG A 246 26.75 12.41 2.63
C ARG A 246 26.37 13.89 2.47
N CYS A 247 25.10 14.26 2.66
CA CYS A 247 24.69 15.68 2.66
C CYS A 247 25.48 16.49 3.68
N ARG A 248 25.73 15.94 4.87
CA ARG A 248 26.52 16.63 5.90
C ARG A 248 27.94 16.92 5.43
N GLN A 249 28.58 15.95 4.80
CA GLN A 249 29.93 16.12 4.23
C GLN A 249 29.91 17.15 3.08
N ALA A 250 28.96 17.04 2.16
CA ALA A 250 28.82 17.97 1.04
C ALA A 250 28.53 19.41 1.49
N LEU A 251 27.75 19.61 2.57
CA LEU A 251 27.53 20.93 3.16
C LEU A 251 28.82 21.55 3.71
N ILE A 252 29.63 20.75 4.42
CA ILE A 252 30.93 21.20 4.94
C ILE A 252 31.85 21.59 3.78
N LEU A 253 31.97 20.74 2.76
CA LEU A 253 32.79 21.05 1.59
C LEU A 253 32.29 22.28 0.82
N SER A 254 30.97 22.47 0.72
CA SER A 254 30.38 23.66 0.08
C SER A 254 30.67 24.93 0.88
N GLY A 255 30.59 24.87 2.21
CA GLY A 255 30.96 25.99 3.08
C GLY A 255 32.45 26.36 2.97
N LEU A 256 33.33 25.36 2.95
CA LEU A 256 34.77 25.57 2.72
C LEU A 256 35.04 26.13 1.32
N GLY A 257 34.39 25.59 0.29
CA GLY A 257 34.49 26.09 -1.08
C GLY A 257 34.04 27.53 -1.22
N LEU A 258 32.96 27.94 -0.54
CA LEU A 258 32.50 29.33 -0.49
C LEU A 258 33.55 30.25 0.15
N LEU A 259 34.07 29.89 1.33
CA LEU A 259 35.10 30.67 2.02
C LEU A 259 36.35 30.84 1.16
N PHE A 260 36.80 29.76 0.52
CA PHE A 260 37.96 29.79 -0.36
C PHE A 260 37.71 30.63 -1.62
N SER A 261 36.50 30.54 -2.20
CA SER A 261 36.12 31.35 -3.36
C SER A 261 36.10 32.85 -3.05
N PHE A 262 35.60 33.25 -1.86
CA PHE A 262 35.66 34.65 -1.41
C PHE A 262 37.10 35.15 -1.22
N PHE A 263 38.00 34.31 -0.75
CA PHE A 263 39.42 34.64 -0.69
C PHE A 263 39.98 34.87 -2.10
N VAL A 264 39.68 33.97 -3.05
CA VAL A 264 40.12 34.10 -4.45
C VAL A 264 39.55 35.34 -5.12
N VAL A 265 38.32 35.77 -4.82
CA VAL A 265 37.77 37.05 -5.34
C VAL A 265 38.68 38.24 -5.00
N SER A 266 39.38 38.19 -3.86
CA SER A 266 40.32 39.25 -3.47
C SER A 266 41.63 39.22 -4.26
N LEU A 267 41.96 38.09 -4.91
CA LEU A 267 43.15 37.89 -5.74
C LEU A 267 42.83 38.09 -7.23
N ASP A 268 41.78 37.42 -7.71
CA ASP A 268 41.27 37.51 -9.07
C ASP A 268 39.73 37.56 -9.03
N LEU A 269 39.19 38.72 -9.41
CA LEU A 269 37.76 38.99 -9.38
C LEU A 269 36.97 38.05 -10.31
N LEU A 270 37.49 37.76 -11.51
CA LEU A 270 36.80 36.98 -12.52
C LEU A 270 36.71 35.51 -12.10
N TRP A 271 37.85 34.90 -11.78
CA TRP A 271 37.88 33.49 -11.38
C TRP A 271 37.22 33.26 -10.02
N GLY A 272 37.40 34.18 -9.07
CA GLY A 272 36.72 34.15 -7.79
C GLY A 272 35.20 34.21 -7.92
N PHE A 273 34.67 35.06 -8.80
CA PHE A 273 33.23 35.15 -9.03
C PHE A 273 32.63 33.83 -9.55
N PHE A 274 33.27 33.19 -10.53
CA PHE A 274 32.82 31.89 -11.04
C PHE A 274 32.92 30.78 -9.98
N ALA A 275 33.97 30.79 -9.16
CA ALA A 275 34.12 29.84 -8.05
C ALA A 275 32.98 30.01 -7.03
N VAL A 276 32.63 31.25 -6.65
CA VAL A 276 31.49 31.54 -5.75
C VAL A 276 30.18 31.01 -6.33
N LEU A 277 29.90 31.23 -7.63
CA LEU A 277 28.69 30.73 -8.28
C LEU A 277 28.59 29.20 -8.25
N LEU A 278 29.69 28.49 -8.53
CA LEU A 278 29.74 27.03 -8.47
C LEU A 278 29.54 26.51 -7.04
N ALA A 279 30.14 27.16 -6.05
CA ALA A 279 30.00 26.79 -4.65
C ALA A 279 28.56 27.03 -4.13
N LEU A 280 27.92 28.13 -4.52
CA LEU A 280 26.49 28.38 -4.25
C LEU A 280 25.60 27.35 -4.95
N GLY A 281 25.90 26.98 -6.19
CA GLY A 281 25.20 25.93 -6.93
C GLY A 281 25.31 24.57 -6.24
N ALA A 282 26.49 24.20 -5.75
CA ALA A 282 26.70 22.98 -4.98
C ALA A 282 25.94 23.01 -3.64
N LEU A 283 25.96 24.14 -2.92
CA LEU A 283 25.20 24.33 -1.69
C LEU A 283 23.69 24.14 -1.95
N GLY A 284 23.16 24.79 -2.97
CA GLY A 284 21.75 24.67 -3.37
C GLY A 284 21.36 23.24 -3.75
N ALA A 285 22.18 22.55 -4.54
CA ALA A 285 21.97 21.15 -4.91
C ALA A 285 21.98 20.21 -3.69
N THR A 286 22.84 20.49 -2.71
CA THR A 286 22.92 19.72 -1.46
C THR A 286 21.68 19.92 -0.59
N LEU A 287 21.25 21.18 -0.42
CA LEU A 287 20.02 21.51 0.32
C LEU A 287 18.77 20.92 -0.35
N TYR A 288 18.69 20.98 -1.68
CA TYR A 288 17.62 20.35 -2.44
C TYR A 288 17.58 18.82 -2.22
N SER A 289 18.74 18.18 -2.25
CA SER A 289 18.86 16.73 -1.99
C SER A 289 18.46 16.37 -0.56
N MET A 290 18.73 17.25 0.42
CA MET A 290 18.34 17.04 1.81
C MET A 290 16.83 17.21 2.05
N LEU A 291 16.21 18.23 1.44
CA LEU A 291 14.84 18.63 1.74
C LEU A 291 13.79 18.02 0.79
N ALA A 292 14.07 17.99 -0.50
CA ALA A 292 13.08 17.67 -1.53
C ALA A 292 13.32 16.30 -2.18
N ALA A 293 14.58 15.88 -2.30
CA ALA A 293 14.97 14.69 -3.05
C ALA A 293 16.06 13.85 -2.33
N PRO A 294 15.75 13.20 -1.19
CA PRO A 294 16.72 12.42 -0.41
C PRO A 294 17.27 11.19 -1.14
N TYR A 295 16.75 10.89 -2.32
CA TYR A 295 17.18 9.80 -3.19
C TYR A 295 17.96 10.29 -4.43
N HIS A 296 18.27 11.58 -4.53
CA HIS A 296 19.04 12.12 -5.64
C HIS A 296 20.54 11.86 -5.47
N SER A 297 21.25 11.70 -6.59
CA SER A 297 22.69 11.47 -6.56
C SER A 297 23.45 12.76 -6.29
N HIS A 298 24.43 12.73 -5.38
CA HIS A 298 25.36 13.84 -5.12
C HIS A 298 26.46 14.01 -6.18
N ARG A 299 26.46 13.22 -7.27
CA ARG A 299 27.53 13.27 -8.29
C ARG A 299 27.69 14.67 -8.88
N SER A 300 26.59 15.36 -9.20
CA SER A 300 26.63 16.72 -9.72
C SER A 300 27.19 17.70 -8.68
N THR A 301 26.77 17.59 -7.42
CA THR A 301 27.28 18.39 -6.31
C THR A 301 28.80 18.28 -6.17
N TYR A 302 29.33 17.04 -6.13
CA TYR A 302 30.77 16.83 -6.02
C TYR A 302 31.54 17.30 -7.26
N LEU A 303 30.95 17.19 -8.44
CA LEU A 303 31.56 17.68 -9.68
C LEU A 303 31.61 19.21 -9.72
N LEU A 304 30.55 19.90 -9.28
CA LEU A 304 30.54 21.35 -9.12
C LEU A 304 31.61 21.81 -8.12
N LEU A 305 31.72 21.12 -6.98
CA LEU A 305 32.76 21.41 -5.99
C LEU A 305 34.15 21.20 -6.57
N LEU A 306 34.40 20.08 -7.28
CA LEU A 306 35.69 19.83 -7.91
C LEU A 306 36.09 20.95 -8.87
N ILE A 307 35.18 21.40 -9.75
CA ILE A 307 35.45 22.49 -10.69
C ILE A 307 35.69 23.80 -9.92
N CYS A 308 34.91 24.08 -8.88
CA CYS A 308 35.12 25.25 -8.01
C CYS A 308 36.54 25.27 -7.43
N TRP A 309 37.01 24.14 -6.90
CA TRP A 309 38.37 24.04 -6.35
C TRP A 309 39.44 24.19 -7.42
N LEU A 310 39.26 23.61 -8.61
CA LEU A 310 40.22 23.75 -9.72
C LEU A 310 40.34 25.20 -10.20
N LEU A 311 39.22 25.92 -10.33
CA LEU A 311 39.23 27.34 -10.70
C LEU A 311 39.94 28.19 -9.63
N ALA A 312 39.68 27.88 -8.37
CA ALA A 312 40.28 28.59 -7.25
C ALA A 312 41.80 28.37 -7.17
N VAL A 313 42.30 27.18 -7.51
CA VAL A 313 43.75 26.89 -7.61
C VAL A 313 44.36 27.57 -8.84
N ALA A 314 43.68 27.53 -9.99
CA ALA A 314 44.17 28.16 -11.22
C ALA A 314 44.33 29.68 -11.06
N ALA A 315 43.49 30.33 -10.26
CA ALA A 315 43.59 31.75 -9.95
C ALA A 315 44.77 32.13 -9.03
N MET A 316 45.43 31.14 -8.40
CA MET A 316 46.59 31.36 -7.53
C MET A 316 47.94 31.09 -8.20
N LEU A 317 47.93 30.45 -9.38
CA LEU A 317 49.11 30.13 -10.17
C LEU A 317 49.39 31.24 -11.19
#